data_AF-H9FHK4-F1
#
_entry.id   AF-H9FHK4-F1
#
_cell.length_a   1.000
_cell.length_b   1.000
_cell.length_c   1.000
_cell.angle_alpha   90.00
_cell.angle_beta   90.00
_cell.angle_gamma   90.00
#
_symmetry.space_group_name_H-M   'P 1'
#
loop_
_entity.id
_entity.type
_entity.pdbx_description
1 polymer ?
#
loop_
_entity_poly.entity_id
_entity_poly.type
_entity_poly.pdbx_seq_one_letter_code
_entity_poly.pdbx_strand_id
1 'polypeptide(L)'
;PSSAGTHVEVSESSLESDSEAESLPSEDLDPADPLISEEERWGEASNDEDDPKDKTLPEDPETCLQLNMVYQEVIQEKLAEANLLLAQNREQQEELMRDLAGSKGTKVKDGRSLPPSTYMGHFMKPYFKDKVTGVGPPANEDTREKAAQGIKAFEELLVTKWKNWEKALLRKSVVSDRLQRLLQPKLLKLDYLHQKQSKVSNEMEKQALEKQAREAEKEIQDINQLPEEALLGNRLDSHDWEKISNINFEGSRSAEEIRKFWQNSEHPSINKQEWSG
;
A
#
# COMPACT_ATOMS: atom_id res chain seq x y z
N PRO A 1 -49.46 12.04 29.28
CA PRO A 1 -49.88 13.25 30.02
C PRO A 1 -48.78 13.72 30.98
N SER A 2 -48.60 15.04 31.00
CA SER A 2 -47.71 15.85 31.85
C SER A 2 -46.20 15.80 31.60
N SER A 3 -45.80 16.73 30.74
CA SER A 3 -44.50 17.40 30.70
C SER A 3 -44.18 18.10 32.02
N ALA A 4 -42.89 18.16 32.36
CA ALA A 4 -42.32 19.14 33.27
C ALA A 4 -41.03 19.70 32.65
N GLY A 5 -40.94 21.03 32.62
CA GLY A 5 -39.82 21.79 32.06
C GLY A 5 -38.65 21.95 33.02
N THR A 6 -37.49 22.31 32.46
CA THR A 6 -36.29 22.83 33.14
C THR A 6 -35.61 23.78 32.15
N HIS A 7 -35.86 25.09 32.28
CA HIS A 7 -35.00 26.12 32.88
C HIS A 7 -33.58 26.17 32.28
N VAL A 8 -33.37 27.18 31.44
CA VAL A 8 -32.09 27.62 30.89
C VAL A 8 -31.53 28.66 31.86
N GLU A 9 -30.36 28.42 32.42
CA GLU A 9 -29.54 29.46 33.04
C GLU A 9 -28.19 29.54 32.35
N VAL A 10 -27.94 30.73 31.82
CA VAL A 10 -26.70 31.19 31.22
C VAL A 10 -25.77 31.60 32.36
N SER A 11 -24.56 31.06 32.40
CA SER A 11 -23.51 31.51 33.32
C SER A 11 -22.47 32.31 32.55
N GLU A 12 -22.56 33.62 32.71
CA GLU A 12 -21.54 34.61 32.42
C GLU A 12 -20.49 34.62 33.54
N SER A 13 -19.22 34.55 33.19
CA SER A 13 -18.13 34.87 34.11
C SER A 13 -17.00 35.56 33.36
N SER A 14 -16.97 36.88 33.51
CA SER A 14 -15.79 37.74 33.28
C SER A 14 -14.94 37.72 34.53
N LEU A 15 -13.63 37.51 34.41
CA LEU A 15 -12.62 38.12 35.30
C LEU A 15 -11.30 38.29 34.52
N GLU A 16 -10.72 39.45 34.75
CA GLU A 16 -9.55 40.08 34.13
C GLU A 16 -8.28 39.83 34.96
N SER A 17 -7.12 40.27 34.44
CA SER A 17 -5.75 40.20 35.01
C SER A 17 -5.07 38.82 34.94
N ASP A 18 -3.77 38.67 34.70
CA ASP A 18 -2.69 39.64 34.55
C ASP A 18 -1.56 38.99 33.73
N SER A 19 -0.76 39.87 33.15
CA SER A 19 0.51 39.63 32.48
C SER A 19 1.54 38.92 33.37
N GLU A 20 2.13 37.81 32.91
CA GLU A 20 3.53 37.48 33.23
C GLU A 20 4.08 36.44 32.26
N ALA A 21 5.16 36.81 31.58
CA ALA A 21 5.89 35.99 30.64
C ALA A 21 6.87 35.08 31.40
N GLU A 22 6.67 33.76 31.35
CA GLU A 22 7.66 32.82 31.87
C GLU A 22 8.86 32.74 30.91
N SER A 23 10.00 33.13 31.46
CA SER A 23 11.31 33.16 30.84
C SER A 23 11.91 31.75 30.70
N LEU A 24 12.49 31.46 29.55
CA LEU A 24 13.31 30.26 29.32
C LEU A 24 14.73 30.46 29.89
N PRO A 25 15.45 29.38 30.23
CA PRO A 25 16.72 29.46 30.94
C PRO A 25 17.83 30.05 30.05
N SER A 26 18.61 30.94 30.65
CA SER A 26 19.82 31.57 30.11
C SER A 26 20.95 30.54 29.94
N GLU A 27 21.35 30.27 28.70
CA GLU A 27 22.65 29.68 28.40
C GLU A 27 23.69 30.81 28.27
N ASP A 28 24.77 30.69 29.03
CA ASP A 28 25.93 31.59 29.06
C ASP A 28 26.49 31.84 27.66
N LEU A 29 26.47 33.11 27.24
CA LEU A 29 27.26 33.60 26.13
C LEU A 29 28.09 34.78 26.65
N ASP A 30 29.40 34.57 26.68
CA ASP A 30 30.42 35.56 27.02
C ASP A 30 30.24 36.86 26.22
N PRO A 31 30.52 38.03 26.83
CA PRO A 31 30.31 39.32 26.19
C PRO A 31 31.28 39.52 25.02
N ALA A 32 30.71 39.61 23.82
CA ALA A 32 31.39 40.03 22.61
C ALA A 32 32.05 41.41 22.80
N ASP A 33 33.32 41.48 22.42
CA ASP A 33 34.13 42.70 22.31
C ASP A 33 33.43 43.77 21.45
N PRO A 34 33.68 45.07 21.71
CA PRO A 34 33.04 46.15 20.97
C PRO A 34 33.45 46.13 19.50
N LEU A 35 32.46 46.20 18.62
CA LEU A 35 32.59 46.44 17.17
C LEU A 35 33.43 47.69 16.91
N ILE A 36 34.70 47.47 16.55
CA ILE A 36 35.58 48.50 15.99
C ILE A 36 35.09 48.76 14.56
N SER A 37 34.64 49.99 14.34
CA SER A 37 34.32 50.59 13.04
C SER A 37 35.47 50.36 12.06
N GLU A 38 35.20 49.60 11.02
CA GLU A 38 36.13 49.22 9.95
C GLU A 38 36.32 50.32 8.89
N GLU A 39 36.43 51.58 9.32
CA GLU A 39 36.57 52.74 8.41
C GLU A 39 37.91 53.50 8.56
N GLU A 40 38.90 52.97 9.30
CA GLU A 40 40.24 53.59 9.39
C GLU A 40 41.39 52.58 9.40
N ARG A 41 41.47 51.72 8.37
CA ARG A 41 42.66 50.88 8.14
C ARG A 41 43.08 50.85 6.67
N TRP A 42 43.37 52.02 6.12
CA TRP A 42 44.17 52.15 4.91
C TRP A 42 45.10 53.36 5.07
N GLY A 43 46.21 53.13 5.77
CA GLY A 43 47.28 54.11 5.94
C GLY A 43 48.61 53.38 6.12
N GLU A 44 49.46 53.50 5.10
CA GLU A 44 50.89 53.16 5.10
C GLU A 44 51.29 51.68 5.21
N ALA A 45 51.32 51.04 4.04
CA ALA A 45 52.39 50.10 3.72
C ALA A 45 52.98 50.50 2.36
N SER A 46 53.95 51.42 2.40
CA SER A 46 54.89 51.61 1.30
C SER A 46 55.88 50.45 1.32
N ASN A 47 55.80 49.55 0.35
CA ASN A 47 56.99 48.94 -0.21
C ASN A 47 56.68 48.38 -1.59
N ASP A 48 57.37 48.92 -2.59
CA ASP A 48 57.60 48.38 -3.92
C ASP A 48 57.63 46.85 -3.94
N GLU A 49 56.60 46.26 -4.52
CA GLU A 49 56.68 44.99 -5.24
C GLU A 49 55.87 45.21 -6.51
N ASP A 50 56.57 45.62 -7.57
CA ASP A 50 56.11 45.61 -8.95
C ASP A 50 55.52 44.21 -9.27
N ASP A 51 54.20 44.02 -9.09
CA ASP A 51 53.51 42.84 -9.61
C ASP A 51 53.65 42.89 -11.14
N PRO A 52 54.33 41.93 -11.79
CA PRO A 52 54.54 41.95 -13.24
C PRO A 52 53.23 41.89 -14.06
N LYS A 53 52.07 41.76 -13.41
CA LYS A 53 50.75 41.84 -14.03
C LYS A 53 50.22 43.27 -14.17
N ASP A 54 50.60 44.20 -13.29
CA ASP A 54 50.15 45.61 -13.37
C ASP A 54 50.84 46.40 -14.50
N LYS A 55 51.96 45.88 -15.02
CA LYS A 55 52.65 46.43 -16.20
C LYS A 55 52.07 45.98 -17.53
N THR A 56 50.91 45.32 -17.54
CA THR A 56 50.22 44.88 -18.76
C THR A 56 48.91 45.61 -19.02
N LEU A 57 48.68 46.73 -18.34
CA LEU A 57 47.63 47.67 -18.73
C LEU A 57 48.13 48.50 -19.92
N PRO A 58 47.38 48.53 -21.04
CA PRO A 58 47.76 49.36 -22.18
C PRO A 58 47.84 50.85 -21.79
N GLU A 59 49.02 51.47 -21.88
CA GLU A 59 49.23 52.89 -21.51
C GLU A 59 48.54 53.87 -22.46
N ASP A 60 48.08 53.38 -23.61
CA ASP A 60 47.39 54.16 -24.63
C ASP A 60 45.89 54.30 -24.29
N PRO A 61 45.35 55.55 -24.20
CA PRO A 61 43.96 55.79 -23.80
C PRO A 61 42.93 55.14 -24.74
N GLU A 62 43.28 54.94 -26.02
CA GLU A 62 42.42 54.26 -26.98
C GLU A 62 42.28 52.77 -26.65
N THR A 63 43.38 52.12 -26.26
CA THR A 63 43.37 50.70 -25.88
C THR A 63 42.68 50.47 -24.51
N CYS A 64 42.85 51.38 -23.55
CA CYS A 64 42.08 51.36 -22.29
C CYS A 64 40.57 51.47 -22.52
N LEU A 65 40.14 52.33 -23.45
CA LEU A 65 38.74 52.49 -23.82
C LEU A 65 38.18 51.21 -24.46
N GLN A 66 38.93 50.59 -25.39
CA GLN A 66 38.54 49.32 -26.02
C GLN A 66 38.36 48.20 -24.98
N LEU A 67 39.28 48.09 -24.01
CA LEU A 67 39.17 47.10 -22.93
C LEU A 67 37.95 47.36 -22.04
N ASN A 68 37.66 48.63 -21.71
CA ASN A 68 36.47 49.00 -20.95
C ASN A 68 35.18 48.65 -21.71
N MET A 69 35.14 48.87 -23.02
CA MET A 69 34.02 48.48 -23.86
C MET A 69 33.79 46.96 -23.84
N VAL A 70 34.85 46.17 -23.97
CA VAL A 70 34.77 44.70 -23.87
C VAL A 70 34.28 44.26 -22.48
N TYR A 71 34.78 44.87 -21.41
CA TYR A 71 34.27 44.56 -20.06
C TYR A 71 32.79 44.91 -19.90
N GLN A 72 32.35 46.04 -20.44
CA GLN A 72 30.93 46.39 -20.43
C GLN A 72 30.10 45.36 -21.20
N GLU A 73 30.56 44.88 -22.36
CA GLU A 73 29.88 43.82 -23.11
C GLU A 73 29.81 42.51 -22.31
N VAL A 74 30.92 42.09 -21.69
CA VAL A 74 30.95 40.87 -20.85
C VAL A 74 30.01 41.00 -19.66
N ILE A 75 29.99 42.16 -19.00
CA ILE A 75 29.07 42.43 -17.88
C ILE A 75 27.62 42.33 -18.36
N GLN A 76 27.30 42.94 -19.51
CA GLN A 76 25.95 42.88 -20.08
C GLN A 76 25.55 41.45 -20.46
N GLU A 77 26.45 40.67 -21.05
CA GLU A 77 26.22 39.25 -21.36
C GLU A 77 25.94 38.43 -20.10
N LYS A 78 26.76 38.60 -19.05
CA LYS A 78 26.57 37.88 -17.78
C LYS A 78 25.29 38.28 -17.06
N LEU A 79 24.90 39.54 -17.16
CA LEU A 79 23.64 40.04 -16.61
C LEU A 79 22.44 39.45 -17.38
N ALA A 80 22.54 39.32 -18.70
CA ALA A 80 21.53 38.65 -19.52
C ALA A 80 21.42 37.14 -19.18
N GLU A 81 22.55 36.45 -19.02
CA GLU A 81 22.59 35.04 -18.60
C GLU A 81 21.96 34.84 -17.21
N ALA A 82 22.28 35.69 -16.26
CA ALA A 82 21.70 35.64 -14.91
C ALA A 82 20.19 35.88 -14.92
N ASN A 83 19.71 36.84 -15.72
CA ASN A 83 18.28 37.10 -15.88
C ASN A 83 17.53 35.90 -16.48
N LEU A 84 18.13 35.21 -17.47
CA LEU A 84 17.56 34.00 -18.05
C LEU A 84 17.43 32.88 -17.01
N LEU A 85 18.48 32.63 -16.23
CA LEU A 85 18.46 31.61 -15.17
C LEU A 85 17.44 31.94 -14.08
N LEU A 86 17.31 33.22 -13.71
CA LEU A 86 16.28 33.67 -12.76
C LEU A 86 14.86 33.46 -13.30
N ALA A 87 14.62 33.71 -14.59
CA ALA A 87 13.33 33.47 -15.22
C ALA A 87 12.98 31.97 -15.22
N GLN A 88 13.93 31.12 -15.58
CA GLN A 88 13.76 29.65 -15.52
C GLN A 88 13.50 29.16 -14.10
N ASN A 89 14.21 29.71 -13.10
CA ASN A 89 13.99 29.33 -11.71
C ASN A 89 12.59 29.72 -11.22
N ARG A 90 12.10 30.91 -11.59
CA ARG A 90 10.73 31.34 -11.28
C ARG A 90 9.69 30.44 -11.93
N GLU A 91 9.87 30.08 -13.21
CA GLU A 91 8.97 29.17 -13.92
C GLU A 91 8.92 27.79 -13.23
N GLN A 92 10.06 27.23 -12.85
CA GLN A 92 10.13 25.97 -12.11
C GLN A 92 9.45 26.07 -10.73
N GLN A 93 9.62 27.18 -10.02
CA GLN A 93 8.93 27.42 -8.75
C GLN A 93 7.41 27.51 -8.93
N GLU A 94 6.93 28.17 -9.99
CA GLU A 94 5.51 28.26 -10.31
C GLU A 94 4.91 26.90 -10.70
N GLU A 95 5.65 26.07 -11.44
CA GLU A 95 5.25 24.69 -11.76
C GLU A 95 5.10 23.85 -10.49
N LEU A 96 6.10 23.86 -9.60
CA LEU A 96 6.04 23.17 -8.31
C LEU A 96 4.86 23.64 -7.44
N MET A 97 4.61 24.95 -7.41
CA MET A 97 3.45 25.50 -6.68
C MET A 97 2.12 25.07 -7.32
N ARG A 98 2.05 24.99 -8.64
CA ARG A 98 0.86 24.53 -9.38
C ARG A 98 0.59 23.05 -9.11
N ASP A 99 1.61 22.21 -9.09
CA ASP A 99 1.50 20.79 -8.74
C ASP A 99 1.02 20.60 -7.30
N LEU A 100 1.56 21.39 -6.37
CA LEU A 100 1.15 21.38 -4.96
C LEU A 100 -0.31 21.84 -4.79
N ALA A 101 -0.75 22.85 -5.56
CA ALA A 101 -2.11 23.35 -5.54
C ALA A 101 -3.12 22.40 -6.23
N GLY A 102 -2.71 21.75 -7.33
CA GLY A 102 -3.52 20.77 -8.07
C GLY A 102 -3.88 19.52 -7.26
N SER A 103 -3.13 19.24 -6.18
CA SER A 103 -3.43 18.14 -5.24
C SER A 103 -4.56 18.47 -4.24
N LYS A 104 -4.96 19.74 -4.10
CA LYS A 104 -6.06 20.14 -3.21
C LYS A 104 -7.41 20.08 -3.93
N GLY A 105 -7.83 18.87 -4.29
CA GLY A 105 -9.22 18.60 -4.63
C GLY A 105 -10.14 18.93 -3.45
N THR A 106 -11.18 19.71 -3.74
CA THR A 106 -12.26 20.17 -2.87
C THR A 106 -12.72 19.09 -1.88
N LYS A 107 -12.33 19.22 -0.60
CA LYS A 107 -12.82 18.33 0.45
C LYS A 107 -14.20 18.78 0.93
N VAL A 108 -15.24 18.07 0.50
CA VAL A 108 -16.46 17.94 1.29
C VAL A 108 -16.09 17.14 2.54
N LYS A 109 -16.43 17.70 3.71
CA LYS A 109 -16.32 17.07 5.02
C LYS A 109 -17.04 15.72 5.01
N ASP A 110 -16.32 14.65 5.34
CA ASP A 110 -16.83 13.63 6.26
C ASP A 110 -15.68 12.98 7.02
N GLY A 111 -15.94 12.75 8.30
CA GLY A 111 -14.94 12.41 9.30
C GLY A 111 -14.21 11.10 9.03
N ARG A 112 -12.99 11.03 9.57
CA ARG A 112 -12.10 9.85 9.65
C ARG A 112 -11.20 9.61 8.44
N SER A 113 -10.60 10.65 7.88
CA SER A 113 -9.38 10.48 7.07
C SER A 113 -8.17 10.35 7.98
N LEU A 114 -7.54 9.17 7.97
CA LEU A 114 -6.12 8.98 8.34
C LEU A 114 -5.27 10.09 7.69
N PRO A 115 -4.10 10.45 8.26
CA PRO A 115 -3.26 11.48 7.67
C PRO A 115 -2.99 11.14 6.20
N PRO A 116 -2.93 12.15 5.29
CA PRO A 116 -2.52 11.92 3.92
C PRO A 116 -1.21 11.15 3.97
N SER A 117 -1.20 9.93 3.46
CA SER A 117 0.00 9.12 3.37
C SER A 117 1.04 9.96 2.65
N THR A 118 2.00 10.53 3.40
CA THR A 118 3.20 11.12 2.83
C THR A 118 3.77 10.04 1.94
N TYR A 119 3.93 10.33 0.65
CA TYR A 119 4.48 9.38 -0.29
C TYR A 119 5.89 9.01 0.18
N MET A 120 5.98 7.94 0.95
CA MET A 120 7.24 7.36 1.37
C MET A 120 7.78 6.67 0.13
N GLY A 121 8.60 7.40 -0.62
CA GLY A 121 9.10 6.97 -1.93
C GLY A 121 9.55 5.52 -1.88
N HIS A 122 9.19 4.74 -2.90
CA HIS A 122 9.52 3.32 -3.16
C HIS A 122 10.38 2.62 -2.10
N PHE A 123 9.88 2.46 -0.87
CA PHE A 123 10.59 1.80 0.23
C PHE A 123 10.52 0.26 0.12
N MET A 124 10.16 -0.22 -1.07
CA MET A 124 9.99 -1.62 -1.40
C MET A 124 10.94 -1.94 -2.54
N LYS A 125 11.43 -3.18 -2.56
CA LYS A 125 12.30 -3.64 -3.64
C LYS A 125 11.61 -3.43 -5.00
N PRO A 126 12.37 -3.17 -6.06
CA PRO A 126 13.82 -2.94 -6.03
C PRO A 126 14.15 -1.48 -5.66
N TYR A 127 15.11 -1.31 -4.73
CA TYR A 127 15.61 0.00 -4.29
C TYR A 127 16.28 0.80 -5.41
N PHE A 128 16.77 0.10 -6.44
CA PHE A 128 17.33 0.66 -7.65
C PHE A 128 16.67 -0.04 -8.83
N LYS A 129 16.18 0.73 -9.82
CA LYS A 129 15.63 0.21 -11.08
C LYS A 129 16.50 0.74 -12.21
N ASP A 130 16.87 -0.13 -13.15
CA ASP A 130 17.41 0.33 -14.43
C ASP A 130 16.32 1.14 -15.18
N LYS A 131 16.69 2.29 -15.74
CA LYS A 131 15.75 3.18 -16.44
C LYS A 131 15.19 2.55 -17.72
N VAL A 132 15.92 1.61 -18.32
CA VAL A 132 15.55 0.97 -19.59
C VAL A 132 14.71 -0.29 -19.35
N THR A 133 15.17 -1.19 -18.48
CA THR A 133 14.46 -2.46 -18.24
C THR A 133 13.48 -2.41 -17.07
N GLY A 134 13.60 -1.43 -16.17
CA GLY A 134 12.81 -1.36 -14.93
C GLY A 134 13.15 -2.44 -13.90
N VAL A 135 14.10 -3.32 -14.22
CA VAL A 135 14.53 -4.43 -13.36
C VAL A 135 15.59 -3.94 -12.39
N GLY A 136 15.53 -4.43 -11.16
CA GLY A 136 16.54 -4.14 -10.15
C GLY A 136 17.77 -5.04 -10.23
N PRO A 137 18.83 -4.75 -9.46
CA PRO A 137 19.97 -5.65 -9.34
C PRO A 137 19.54 -7.09 -9.00
N PRO A 138 20.23 -8.12 -9.54
CA PRO A 138 19.91 -9.51 -9.25
C PRO A 138 20.11 -9.82 -7.75
N ALA A 139 19.49 -10.90 -7.29
CA ALA A 139 19.61 -11.34 -5.89
C ALA A 139 21.08 -11.56 -5.52
N ASN A 140 21.54 -10.90 -4.46
CA ASN A 140 22.88 -11.09 -3.92
C ASN A 140 23.04 -12.52 -3.36
N GLU A 141 24.29 -12.92 -3.09
CA GLU A 141 24.63 -14.25 -2.60
C GLU A 141 23.87 -14.62 -1.32
N ASP A 142 23.81 -13.70 -0.34
CA ASP A 142 23.04 -13.86 0.90
C ASP A 142 21.55 -14.11 0.64
N THR A 143 20.91 -13.37 -0.28
CA THR A 143 19.48 -13.60 -0.62
C THR A 143 19.28 -14.97 -1.25
N ARG A 144 20.21 -15.41 -2.12
CA ARG A 144 20.15 -16.72 -2.76
C ARG A 144 20.37 -17.85 -1.76
N GLU A 145 21.30 -17.71 -0.83
CA GLU A 145 21.56 -18.68 0.23
C GLU A 145 20.36 -18.79 1.19
N LYS A 146 19.80 -17.66 1.62
CA LYS A 146 18.57 -17.64 2.44
C LYS A 146 17.41 -18.36 1.75
N ALA A 147 17.18 -18.09 0.46
CA ALA A 147 16.16 -18.79 -0.30
C ALA A 147 16.45 -20.30 -0.41
N ALA A 148 17.71 -20.70 -0.60
CA ALA A 148 18.12 -22.10 -0.65
C ALA A 148 17.93 -22.82 0.71
N GLN A 149 18.09 -22.09 1.81
CA GLN A 149 17.78 -22.56 3.18
C GLN A 149 16.27 -22.59 3.46
N GLY A 150 15.42 -22.15 2.51
CA GLY A 150 13.96 -22.09 2.68
C GLY A 150 13.48 -20.89 3.50
N ILE A 151 14.33 -19.88 3.73
CA ILE A 151 13.94 -18.64 4.40
C ILE A 151 13.08 -17.83 3.43
N LYS A 152 11.79 -17.72 3.77
CA LYS A 152 10.79 -17.00 2.97
C LYS A 152 11.07 -15.50 2.93
N ALA A 153 10.83 -14.88 1.78
CA ALA A 153 10.88 -13.44 1.64
C ALA A 153 9.78 -12.75 2.46
N PHE A 154 9.99 -11.49 2.84
CA PHE A 154 8.98 -10.72 3.59
C PHE A 154 7.62 -10.66 2.86
N GLU A 155 7.63 -10.55 1.53
CA GLU A 155 6.42 -10.55 0.70
C GLU A 155 5.61 -11.85 0.85
N GLU A 156 6.27 -12.99 1.02
CA GLU A 156 5.62 -14.29 1.27
C GLU A 156 5.12 -14.44 2.71
N LEU A 157 5.61 -13.61 3.63
CA LEU A 157 5.16 -13.56 5.02
C LEU A 157 3.96 -12.63 5.21
N LEU A 158 3.58 -11.85 4.20
CA LEU A 158 2.39 -11.00 4.24
C LEU A 158 1.13 -11.87 4.26
N VAL A 159 0.65 -12.17 5.46
CA VAL A 159 -0.64 -12.85 5.65
C VAL A 159 -1.76 -11.86 5.36
N THR A 160 -2.34 -11.95 4.17
CA THR A 160 -3.54 -11.21 3.80
C THR A 160 -4.70 -11.68 4.68
N LYS A 161 -5.22 -10.76 5.51
CA LYS A 161 -6.35 -11.05 6.40
C LYS A 161 -7.54 -11.59 5.60
N TRP A 162 -8.18 -12.64 6.12
CA TRP A 162 -9.39 -13.19 5.53
C TRP A 162 -10.58 -12.29 5.81
N LYS A 163 -11.21 -11.80 4.74
CA LYS A 163 -12.43 -10.98 4.80
C LYS A 163 -13.62 -11.86 5.20
N ASN A 164 -14.62 -11.26 5.84
CA ASN A 164 -15.80 -12.02 6.29
C ASN A 164 -16.57 -12.67 5.13
N TRP A 165 -16.64 -12.02 3.97
CA TRP A 165 -17.28 -12.59 2.78
C TRP A 165 -16.45 -13.76 2.20
N GLU A 166 -15.12 -13.71 2.24
CA GLU A 166 -14.25 -14.82 1.80
C GLU A 166 -14.48 -16.06 2.68
N LYS A 167 -14.66 -15.87 3.99
CA LYS A 167 -14.99 -16.96 4.92
C LYS A 167 -16.35 -17.58 4.62
N ALA A 168 -17.36 -16.75 4.39
CA ALA A 168 -18.70 -17.21 4.02
C ALA A 168 -18.70 -17.92 2.65
N LEU A 169 -17.93 -17.41 1.70
CA LEU A 169 -17.72 -18.04 0.40
C LEU A 169 -17.05 -19.40 0.57
N LEU A 170 -15.98 -19.50 1.37
CA LEU A 170 -15.29 -20.75 1.62
C LEU A 170 -16.23 -21.83 2.17
N ARG A 171 -17.04 -21.50 3.20
CA ARG A 171 -18.04 -22.44 3.75
C ARG A 171 -18.97 -22.95 2.66
N LYS A 172 -19.57 -22.04 1.88
CA LYS A 172 -20.47 -22.40 0.78
C LYS A 172 -19.79 -23.26 -0.29
N SER A 173 -18.55 -22.94 -0.65
CA SER A 173 -17.76 -23.69 -1.62
C SER A 173 -17.47 -25.11 -1.15
N VAL A 174 -17.10 -25.28 0.13
CA VAL A 174 -16.84 -26.60 0.72
C VAL A 174 -18.11 -27.45 0.79
N VAL A 175 -19.24 -26.85 1.20
CA VAL A 175 -20.56 -27.52 1.22
C VAL A 175 -20.97 -27.96 -0.17
N SER A 176 -20.87 -27.06 -1.15
CA SER A 176 -21.21 -27.34 -2.55
C SER A 176 -20.32 -28.43 -3.14
N ASP A 177 -19.01 -28.39 -2.87
CA ASP A 177 -18.07 -29.42 -3.31
C ASP A 177 -18.41 -30.80 -2.73
N ARG A 178 -18.68 -30.87 -1.41
CA ARG A 178 -19.06 -32.12 -0.75
C ARG A 178 -20.39 -32.65 -1.29
N LEU A 179 -21.39 -31.78 -1.44
CA LEU A 179 -22.68 -32.14 -2.02
C LEU A 179 -22.52 -32.71 -3.43
N GLN A 180 -21.74 -32.04 -4.29
CA GLN A 180 -21.48 -32.50 -5.64
C GLN A 180 -20.79 -33.87 -5.65
N ARG A 181 -19.80 -34.09 -4.78
CA ARG A 181 -19.10 -35.40 -4.68
C ARG A 181 -20.01 -36.53 -4.20
N LEU A 182 -20.97 -36.24 -3.32
CA LEU A 182 -21.96 -37.23 -2.88
C LEU A 182 -22.99 -37.53 -3.97
N LEU A 183 -23.43 -36.51 -4.71
CA LEU A 183 -24.46 -36.64 -5.74
C LEU A 183 -23.94 -37.30 -7.02
N GLN A 184 -22.73 -36.96 -7.47
CA GLN A 184 -22.17 -37.42 -8.75
C GLN A 184 -22.20 -38.94 -8.94
N PRO A 185 -21.77 -39.81 -7.99
CA PRO A 185 -21.84 -41.26 -8.18
C PRO A 185 -23.29 -41.78 -8.25
N LYS A 186 -24.23 -41.14 -7.53
CA LYS A 186 -25.65 -41.55 -7.53
C LYS A 186 -26.34 -41.18 -8.83
N LEU A 187 -26.07 -39.98 -9.36
CA LEU A 187 -26.56 -39.55 -10.67
C LEU A 187 -26.04 -40.45 -11.79
N LEU A 188 -24.73 -40.73 -11.82
CA LEU A 188 -24.14 -41.65 -12.81
C LEU A 188 -24.74 -43.06 -12.72
N LYS A 189 -25.01 -43.53 -11.50
CA LYS A 189 -25.64 -44.84 -11.30
C LYS A 189 -27.08 -44.86 -11.82
N LEU A 190 -27.84 -43.80 -11.58
CA LEU A 190 -29.22 -43.64 -12.07
C LEU A 190 -29.24 -43.61 -13.60
N ASP A 191 -28.37 -42.83 -14.24
CA ASP A 191 -28.25 -42.77 -15.71
C ASP A 191 -27.93 -44.15 -16.29
N TYR A 192 -26.99 -44.87 -15.67
CA TYR A 192 -26.66 -46.24 -16.05
C TYR A 192 -27.85 -47.20 -15.92
N LEU A 193 -28.62 -47.11 -14.84
CA LEU A 193 -29.80 -47.97 -14.62
C LEU A 193 -30.89 -47.69 -15.66
N HIS A 194 -31.17 -46.42 -15.97
CA HIS A 194 -32.11 -46.04 -17.02
C HIS A 194 -31.65 -46.52 -18.40
N GLN A 195 -30.35 -46.38 -18.71
CA GLN A 195 -29.80 -46.90 -19.96
C GLN A 195 -29.86 -48.43 -20.03
N LYS A 196 -29.66 -49.14 -18.91
CA LYS A 196 -29.79 -50.60 -18.87
C LYS A 196 -31.24 -51.03 -19.05
N GLN A 197 -32.18 -50.33 -18.40
CA GLN A 197 -33.61 -50.62 -18.46
C GLN A 197 -34.16 -50.51 -19.90
N SER A 198 -33.68 -49.56 -20.69
CA SER A 198 -34.12 -49.40 -22.10
C SER A 198 -33.67 -50.54 -23.03
N LYS A 199 -32.66 -51.32 -22.64
CA LYS A 199 -32.09 -52.43 -23.42
C LYS A 199 -32.60 -53.81 -23.01
N VAL A 200 -33.17 -53.94 -21.81
CA VAL A 200 -33.61 -55.21 -21.24
C VAL A 200 -35.05 -55.51 -21.67
N SER A 201 -35.29 -56.71 -22.22
CA SER A 201 -36.64 -57.17 -22.61
C SER A 201 -37.34 -58.02 -21.54
N ASN A 202 -36.60 -58.52 -20.54
CA ASN A 202 -37.16 -59.33 -19.46
C ASN A 202 -37.87 -58.43 -18.44
N GLU A 203 -39.18 -58.60 -18.28
CA GLU A 203 -40.02 -57.80 -17.38
C GLU A 203 -39.59 -57.91 -15.91
N MET A 204 -39.17 -59.10 -15.45
CA MET A 204 -38.71 -59.28 -14.07
C MET A 204 -37.40 -58.53 -13.80
N GLU A 205 -36.47 -58.54 -14.77
CA GLU A 205 -35.22 -57.77 -14.67
C GLU A 205 -35.49 -56.27 -14.77
N LYS A 206 -36.42 -55.86 -15.63
CA LYS A 206 -36.86 -54.47 -15.76
C LYS A 206 -37.45 -53.92 -14.46
N GLN A 207 -38.30 -54.69 -13.77
CA GLN A 207 -38.86 -54.32 -12.47
C GLN A 207 -37.78 -54.26 -11.37
N ALA A 208 -36.81 -55.17 -11.38
CA ALA A 208 -35.69 -55.13 -10.45
C ALA A 208 -34.81 -53.87 -10.65
N LEU A 209 -34.55 -53.49 -11.90
CA LEU A 209 -33.82 -52.26 -12.24
C LEU A 209 -34.60 -51.00 -11.87
N GLU A 210 -35.92 -50.99 -12.05
CA GLU A 210 -36.77 -49.87 -11.62
C GLU A 210 -36.73 -49.68 -10.10
N LYS A 211 -36.74 -50.77 -9.34
CA LYS A 211 -36.60 -50.69 -7.87
C LYS A 211 -35.25 -50.06 -7.47
N GLN A 212 -34.16 -50.45 -8.14
CA GLN A 212 -32.84 -49.86 -7.90
C GLN A 212 -32.78 -48.39 -8.32
N ALA A 213 -33.42 -48.01 -9.42
CA ALA A 213 -33.49 -46.62 -9.86
C ALA A 213 -34.22 -45.75 -8.83
N ARG A 214 -35.38 -46.23 -8.33
CA ARG A 214 -36.14 -45.55 -7.28
C ARG A 214 -35.38 -45.41 -5.97
N GLU A 215 -34.57 -46.42 -5.62
CA GLU A 215 -33.68 -46.35 -4.44
C GLU A 215 -32.59 -45.30 -4.65
N ALA A 216 -31.94 -45.27 -5.82
CA ALA A 216 -30.95 -44.25 -6.14
C ALA A 216 -31.54 -42.83 -6.17
N GLU A 217 -32.75 -42.65 -6.71
CA GLU A 217 -33.50 -41.38 -6.67
C GLU A 217 -33.78 -40.92 -5.24
N LYS A 218 -34.19 -41.86 -4.38
CA LYS A 218 -34.41 -41.57 -2.96
C LYS A 218 -33.11 -41.15 -2.27
N GLU A 219 -32.01 -41.86 -2.50
CA GLU A 219 -30.70 -41.46 -1.95
C GLU A 219 -30.27 -40.08 -2.43
N ILE A 220 -30.50 -39.73 -3.70
CA ILE A 220 -30.24 -38.38 -4.24
C ILE A 220 -31.09 -37.33 -3.50
N GLN A 221 -32.37 -37.63 -3.28
CA GLN A 221 -33.28 -36.74 -2.58
C GLN A 221 -32.87 -36.56 -1.11
N ASP A 222 -32.44 -37.65 -0.45
CA ASP A 222 -31.96 -37.64 0.93
C ASP A 222 -30.66 -36.81 1.05
N ILE A 223 -29.72 -36.97 0.10
CA ILE A 223 -28.48 -36.18 0.05
C ILE A 223 -28.76 -34.69 -0.11
N ASN A 224 -29.71 -34.30 -0.97
CA ASN A 224 -30.07 -32.89 -1.18
C ASN A 224 -30.74 -32.24 0.05
N GLN A 225 -31.30 -33.04 0.95
CA GLN A 225 -31.92 -32.56 2.19
C GLN A 225 -30.95 -32.56 3.39
N LEU A 226 -29.70 -32.98 3.20
CA LEU A 226 -28.71 -32.97 4.28
C LEU A 226 -28.46 -31.54 4.78
N PRO A 227 -28.40 -31.34 6.11
CA PRO A 227 -28.09 -30.05 6.68
C PRO A 227 -26.64 -29.64 6.39
N GLU A 228 -26.38 -28.33 6.39
CA GLU A 228 -25.06 -27.77 6.06
C GLU A 228 -23.96 -28.35 6.97
N GLU A 229 -24.24 -28.50 8.27
CA GLU A 229 -23.31 -29.05 9.25
C GLU A 229 -22.90 -30.49 8.93
N ALA A 230 -23.84 -31.31 8.45
CA ALA A 230 -23.55 -32.67 8.03
C ALA A 230 -22.73 -32.69 6.73
N LEU A 231 -22.97 -31.74 5.82
CA LEU A 231 -22.22 -31.56 4.57
C LEU A 231 -20.83 -30.95 4.78
N LEU A 232 -20.57 -30.27 5.89
CA LEU A 232 -19.24 -29.76 6.23
C LEU A 232 -18.25 -30.85 6.67
N GLY A 233 -18.72 -31.86 7.40
CA GLY A 233 -17.95 -33.09 7.64
C GLY A 233 -16.77 -32.92 8.59
N ASN A 234 -15.65 -33.58 8.28
CA ASN A 234 -14.42 -33.45 9.03
C ASN A 234 -13.49 -32.43 8.37
N ARG A 235 -12.75 -31.68 9.19
CA ARG A 235 -11.76 -30.69 8.73
C ARG A 235 -10.72 -31.28 7.77
N LEU A 236 -10.40 -32.57 7.92
CA LEU A 236 -9.40 -33.27 7.12
C LEU A 236 -10.00 -34.04 5.93
N ASP A 237 -11.29 -33.87 5.66
CA ASP A 237 -11.90 -34.50 4.49
C ASP A 237 -11.19 -34.06 3.20
N SER A 238 -11.13 -34.98 2.24
CA SER A 238 -10.59 -34.67 0.93
C SER A 238 -11.55 -33.72 0.21
N HIS A 239 -11.04 -32.61 -0.30
CA HIS A 239 -11.76 -31.65 -1.13
C HIS A 239 -10.87 -31.29 -2.33
N ASP A 240 -11.49 -30.96 -3.45
CA ASP A 240 -10.77 -30.44 -4.61
C ASP A 240 -10.45 -28.95 -4.39
N TRP A 241 -9.38 -28.70 -3.62
CA TRP A 241 -8.95 -27.35 -3.27
C TRP A 241 -8.51 -26.53 -4.49
N GLU A 242 -8.01 -27.19 -5.53
CA GLU A 242 -7.66 -26.54 -6.80
C GLU A 242 -8.91 -26.03 -7.50
N LYS A 243 -9.96 -26.84 -7.58
CA LYS A 243 -11.26 -26.41 -8.09
C LYS A 243 -11.83 -25.26 -7.28
N ILE A 244 -11.80 -25.33 -5.95
CA ILE A 244 -12.33 -24.25 -5.09
C ILE A 244 -11.53 -22.95 -5.31
N SER A 245 -10.20 -23.04 -5.35
CA SER A 245 -9.31 -21.92 -5.66
C SER A 245 -9.65 -21.26 -7.00
N ASN A 246 -9.72 -22.06 -8.06
CA ASN A 246 -9.81 -21.54 -9.42
C ASN A 246 -11.23 -21.12 -9.81
N ILE A 247 -12.26 -21.83 -9.34
CA ILE A 247 -13.66 -21.58 -9.72
C ILE A 247 -14.35 -20.63 -8.74
N ASN A 248 -14.23 -20.86 -7.44
CA ASN A 248 -14.95 -20.06 -6.46
C ASN A 248 -14.20 -18.79 -6.06
N PHE A 249 -12.88 -18.89 -5.93
CA PHE A 249 -12.02 -17.77 -5.54
C PHE A 249 -11.36 -17.09 -6.74
N GLU A 250 -11.59 -17.56 -7.97
CA GLU A 250 -11.02 -16.99 -9.20
C GLU A 250 -9.49 -16.84 -9.13
N GLY A 251 -8.81 -17.73 -8.40
CA GLY A 251 -7.36 -17.69 -8.19
C GLY A 251 -6.87 -16.61 -7.22
N SER A 252 -7.76 -15.87 -6.56
CA SER A 252 -7.38 -14.83 -5.58
C SER A 252 -6.69 -15.37 -4.33
N ARG A 253 -6.92 -16.64 -4.00
CA ARG A 253 -6.31 -17.38 -2.90
C ARG A 253 -5.86 -18.72 -3.43
N SER A 254 -4.66 -19.17 -3.08
CA SER A 254 -4.15 -20.47 -3.51
C SER A 254 -4.89 -21.63 -2.83
N ALA A 255 -4.95 -22.77 -3.51
CA ALA A 255 -5.51 -24.01 -2.97
C ALA A 255 -4.90 -24.39 -1.61
N GLU A 256 -3.59 -24.19 -1.44
CA GLU A 256 -2.92 -24.45 -0.17
C GLU A 256 -3.35 -23.51 0.95
N GLU A 257 -3.46 -22.21 0.68
CA GLU A 257 -3.91 -21.22 1.65
C GLU A 257 -5.34 -21.52 2.09
N ILE A 258 -6.22 -21.82 1.13
CA ILE A 258 -7.61 -22.18 1.39
C ILE A 258 -7.67 -23.44 2.27
N ARG A 259 -6.96 -24.51 1.90
CA ARG A 259 -6.91 -25.76 2.68
C ARG A 259 -6.40 -25.53 4.09
N LYS A 260 -5.26 -24.84 4.24
CA LYS A 260 -4.64 -24.56 5.54
C LYS A 260 -5.58 -23.72 6.41
N PHE A 261 -6.25 -22.73 5.83
CA PHE A 261 -7.19 -21.89 6.55
C PHE A 261 -8.44 -22.69 6.98
N TRP A 262 -9.00 -23.52 6.10
CA TRP A 262 -10.11 -24.40 6.43
C TRP A 262 -9.80 -25.31 7.63
N GLN A 263 -8.66 -26.02 7.54
CA GLN A 263 -8.25 -27.03 8.51
C GLN A 263 -7.90 -26.46 9.89
N ASN A 264 -7.40 -25.23 9.95
CA ASN A 264 -6.82 -24.65 11.16
C ASN A 264 -7.61 -23.51 11.77
N SER A 265 -8.52 -22.86 11.02
CA SER A 265 -9.34 -21.77 11.58
C SER A 265 -10.82 -21.83 11.22
N GLU A 266 -11.21 -22.11 9.97
CA GLU A 266 -12.59 -21.83 9.55
C GLU A 266 -13.57 -22.96 9.84
N HIS A 267 -13.11 -24.21 9.86
CA HIS A 267 -13.96 -25.36 10.12
C HIS A 267 -14.67 -25.25 11.50
N PRO A 268 -15.99 -25.56 11.61
CA PRO A 268 -16.76 -25.40 12.85
C PRO A 268 -16.24 -26.18 14.07
N SER A 269 -15.50 -27.27 13.86
CA SER A 269 -14.92 -28.06 14.94
C SER A 269 -13.78 -27.37 15.70
N ILE A 270 -13.30 -26.24 15.21
CA ILE A 270 -12.20 -25.49 15.83
C ILE A 270 -12.78 -24.58 16.89
N ASN A 271 -12.41 -24.83 18.14
CA ASN A 271 -12.82 -23.99 19.25
C ASN A 271 -12.14 -22.62 19.18
N LYS A 272 -12.96 -21.56 19.15
CA LYS A 272 -12.52 -20.15 19.17
C LYS A 272 -12.89 -19.42 20.47
N GLN A 273 -13.39 -20.15 21.46
CA GLN A 273 -13.73 -19.61 22.78
C GLN A 273 -12.47 -19.38 23.62
N GLU A 274 -12.62 -18.59 24.68
CA GLU A 274 -11.58 -18.39 25.68
C GLU A 274 -11.20 -19.71 26.37
N TRP A 275 -9.93 -19.83 26.78
CA TRP A 275 -9.44 -21.01 27.46
C TRP A 275 -9.99 -21.05 28.88
N SER A 276 -10.59 -22.17 29.28
CA SER A 276 -10.91 -22.41 30.70
C SER A 276 -9.61 -22.67 31.45
N GLY A 277 -9.32 -21.82 32.44
CA GLY A 277 -8.16 -21.96 33.35
C GLY A 277 -8.28 -23.10 34.35
#